data_AF-A0A7W7D8A8-F1
#
_entry.id   AF-A0A7W7D8A8-F1
#
_cell.length_a   1.000
_cell.length_b   1.000
_cell.length_c   1.000
_cell.angle_alpha   90.00
_cell.angle_beta   90.00
_cell.angle_gamma   90.00
#
_symmetry.space_group_name_H-M   'P 1'
#
loop_
_entity.id
_entity.type
_entity.pdbx_description
1 polymer ?
#
loop_
_entity_poly.entity_id
_entity_poly.type
_entity_poly.pdbx_seq_one_letter_code
_entity_poly.pdbx_strand_id
1 'polypeptide(L)'
;MTGMRGLTGLAGVRAGAHEEPRLLRFGADDLTIDIEITFRDSYLDLAGQVHPAPARGTRVEIRTPHISKIRFPTETGQFATTGLPHGWLSLVCHRPNARPIATNWQCIRH
;
A
#
# COMPACT_ATOMS: atom_id res chain seq x y z
N MET A 1 -31.19 -3.69 -10.43
CA MET A 1 -30.55 -4.21 -9.21
C MET A 1 -29.11 -4.56 -9.56
N THR A 2 -28.15 -3.70 -9.20
CA THR A 2 -26.72 -3.91 -9.52
C THR A 2 -26.01 -4.23 -8.21
N GLY A 3 -25.56 -5.47 -8.08
CA GLY A 3 -24.88 -5.97 -6.89
C GLY A 3 -23.53 -5.30 -6.67
N MET A 4 -23.37 -4.67 -5.51
CA MET A 4 -22.06 -4.26 -5.00
C MET A 4 -21.27 -5.52 -4.61
N ARG A 5 -20.35 -5.97 -5.48
CA ARG A 5 -19.33 -6.94 -5.07
C ARG A 5 -18.29 -6.19 -4.22
N GLY A 6 -18.44 -6.28 -2.90
CA GLY A 6 -17.44 -5.82 -1.94
C GLY A 6 -16.20 -6.71 -2.00
N LEU A 7 -15.03 -6.11 -2.22
CA LEU A 7 -13.75 -6.80 -2.07
C LEU A 7 -13.43 -6.88 -0.57
N THR A 8 -13.33 -8.10 -0.07
CA THR A 8 -13.07 -8.40 1.34
C THR A 8 -11.57 -8.34 1.59
N GLY A 9 -11.13 -7.45 2.50
CA GLY A 9 -9.76 -7.48 3.01
C GLY A 9 -9.60 -8.67 3.97
N LEU A 10 -8.58 -9.51 3.73
CA LEU A 10 -8.21 -10.60 4.65
C LEU A 10 -7.08 -10.10 5.55
N ALA A 11 -7.26 -10.17 6.87
CA ALA A 11 -6.25 -9.80 7.86
C ALA A 11 -5.83 -11.02 8.70
N GLY A 12 -4.52 -11.29 8.76
CA GLY A 12 -3.84 -12.25 9.66
C GLY A 12 -2.32 -12.15 9.41
N VAL A 13 -1.39 -12.28 10.37
CA VAL A 13 -1.28 -13.02 11.64
C VAL A 13 -0.50 -12.16 12.66
N ARG A 14 -0.76 -12.32 13.98
CA ARG A 14 0.02 -11.68 15.06
C ARG A 14 1.21 -12.55 15.49
N ALA A 15 2.41 -11.98 15.61
CA ALA A 15 3.45 -12.47 16.50
C ALA A 15 3.85 -11.34 17.50
N GLY A 16 4.83 -11.59 18.37
CA GLY A 16 4.91 -11.09 19.76
C GLY A 16 5.58 -9.74 19.97
N ALA A 17 5.53 -9.29 21.23
CA ALA A 17 5.82 -7.93 21.69
C ALA A 17 7.27 -7.47 21.48
N HIS A 18 7.53 -6.81 20.34
CA HIS A 18 8.43 -5.67 20.14
C HIS A 18 8.13 -5.12 18.73
N GLU A 19 7.26 -4.12 18.62
CA GLU A 19 6.84 -3.40 17.40
C GLU A 19 7.02 -4.18 16.08
N GLU A 20 6.35 -5.33 15.95
CA GLU A 20 6.48 -6.13 14.74
C GLU A 20 5.94 -5.36 13.53
N PRO A 21 6.62 -5.47 12.37
CA PRO A 21 6.14 -4.85 11.16
C PRO A 21 4.72 -5.32 10.80
N ARG A 22 3.83 -4.36 10.54
CA ARG A 22 2.45 -4.68 10.19
C ARG A 22 2.35 -4.95 8.69
N LEU A 23 2.07 -6.20 8.33
CA LEU A 23 1.81 -6.60 6.95
C LEU A 23 0.35 -6.35 6.56
N LEU A 24 0.14 -5.68 5.43
CA LEU A 24 -1.17 -5.44 4.83
C LEU A 24 -1.13 -5.84 3.35
N ARG A 25 -2.17 -6.55 2.91
CA ARG A 25 -2.39 -6.88 1.50
C ARG A 25 -3.57 -6.10 0.96
N PHE A 26 -3.35 -5.41 -0.14
CA PHE A 26 -4.38 -4.73 -0.91
C PHE A 26 -4.60 -5.47 -2.21
N GLY A 27 -5.85 -5.84 -2.51
CA GLY A 27 -6.24 -6.33 -3.83
C GLY A 27 -7.10 -5.29 -4.54
N ALA A 28 -6.78 -5.01 -5.80
CA ALA A 28 -7.64 -4.20 -6.66
C ALA A 28 -7.41 -4.58 -8.13
N ASP A 29 -8.50 -4.97 -8.80
CA ASP A 29 -8.51 -5.57 -10.14
C ASP A 29 -7.54 -6.75 -10.27
N ASP A 30 -6.59 -6.66 -11.20
CA ASP A 30 -5.57 -7.65 -11.53
C ASP A 30 -4.26 -7.48 -10.75
N LEU A 31 -4.26 -6.62 -9.74
CA LEU A 31 -3.07 -6.22 -9.02
C LEU A 31 -3.24 -6.42 -7.51
N THR A 32 -2.20 -6.95 -6.89
CA THR A 32 -2.06 -7.00 -5.44
C THR A 32 -0.86 -6.17 -5.01
N ILE A 33 -1.02 -5.40 -3.93
CA ILE A 33 0.07 -4.68 -3.29
C ILE A 33 0.20 -5.19 -1.86
N ASP A 34 1.33 -5.78 -1.57
CA ASP A 34 1.72 -6.09 -0.20
C ASP A 34 2.53 -4.93 0.35
N ILE A 35 2.22 -4.51 1.57
CA ILE A 35 3.04 -3.54 2.29
C ILE A 35 3.38 -4.03 3.67
N GLU A 36 4.58 -3.65 4.09
CA GLU A 36 5.09 -3.80 5.42
C GLU A 36 5.25 -2.40 6.02
N ILE A 37 4.65 -2.19 7.19
CA ILE A 37 4.72 -0.92 7.90
C ILE A 37 5.56 -1.09 9.15
N THR A 38 6.58 -0.25 9.29
CA THR A 38 7.38 -0.13 10.51
C THR A 38 6.99 1.15 11.23
N PHE A 39 6.52 1.02 12.47
CA PHE A 39 6.23 2.17 13.32
C PHE A 39 7.52 2.77 13.86
N ARG A 40 7.56 4.10 13.93
CA ARG A 40 8.57 4.90 14.61
C ARG A 40 7.82 5.90 15.50
N ASP A 41 8.52 6.49 16.47
CA ASP A 41 7.93 7.40 17.47
C ASP A 41 7.01 8.48 16.87
N SER A 42 7.39 9.10 15.75
CA SER A 42 6.66 10.23 15.14
C SER A 42 6.26 10.02 13.67
N TYR A 43 6.63 8.90 13.07
CA TYR A 43 6.35 8.61 11.67
C TYR A 43 6.25 7.10 11.42
N LEU A 44 5.87 6.73 10.20
CA LEU A 44 5.94 5.35 9.75
C LEU A 44 6.80 5.23 8.50
N ASP A 45 7.52 4.12 8.44
CA ASP A 45 8.23 3.67 7.25
C ASP A 45 7.38 2.58 6.58
N LEU A 46 7.44 2.54 5.26
CA LEU A 46 6.67 1.62 4.43
C LEU A 46 7.60 1.00 3.40
N ALA A 47 7.67 -0.32 3.39
CA ALA A 47 8.16 -1.11 2.27
C ALA A 47 6.96 -1.76 1.57
N GLY A 48 7.01 -1.89 0.26
CA GLY A 48 5.92 -2.46 -0.51
C GLY A 48 6.38 -3.25 -1.72
N GLN A 49 5.49 -4.13 -2.16
CA GLN A 49 5.69 -5.06 -3.26
C GLN A 49 4.42 -5.10 -4.10
N VAL A 50 4.57 -4.87 -5.41
CA VAL A 50 3.49 -4.98 -6.39
C VAL A 50 3.55 -6.34 -7.08
N HIS A 51 2.40 -7.00 -7.22
CA HIS A 51 2.25 -8.24 -7.97
C HIS A 51 1.06 -8.16 -8.95
N PRO A 52 1.17 -8.70 -10.17
CA PRO A 52 2.41 -9.19 -10.78
C PRO A 52 3.45 -8.06 -10.96
N ALA A 53 4.68 -8.41 -11.33
CA ALA A 53 5.75 -7.43 -11.56
C ALA A 53 5.25 -6.31 -12.50
N PRO A 54 5.39 -5.03 -12.11
CA PRO A 54 4.75 -3.95 -12.83
C PRO A 54 5.47 -3.64 -14.14
N ALA A 55 4.72 -3.17 -15.15
CA ALA A 55 5.30 -2.70 -16.40
C ALA A 55 6.20 -1.46 -16.16
N ARG A 56 7.24 -1.31 -16.99
CA ARG A 56 8.15 -0.14 -16.95
C ARG A 56 7.35 1.16 -17.02
N GLY A 57 7.67 2.11 -16.14
CA GLY A 57 6.97 3.40 -16.05
C GLY A 57 5.75 3.39 -15.13
N THR A 58 5.44 2.26 -14.48
CA THR A 58 4.48 2.23 -13.37
C THR A 58 5.00 3.09 -12.22
N ARG A 59 4.12 3.83 -11.57
CA ARG A 59 4.42 4.57 -10.33
C ARG A 59 3.35 4.29 -9.28
N VAL A 60 3.77 4.22 -8.03
CA VAL A 60 2.91 4.10 -6.86
C VAL A 60 2.88 5.45 -6.15
N GLU A 61 1.70 6.01 -6.03
CA GLU A 61 1.44 7.18 -5.21
C GLU A 61 0.93 6.72 -3.83
N ILE A 62 1.61 7.18 -2.80
CA ILE A 62 1.34 6.86 -1.41
C ILE A 62 0.67 8.09 -0.81
N ARG A 63 -0.63 7.98 -0.52
CA ARG A 63 -1.46 9.10 -0.06
C ARG A 63 -1.73 9.00 1.42
N THR A 64 -1.57 10.12 2.09
CA THR A 64 -2.12 10.39 3.42
C THR A 64 -3.07 11.59 3.32
N PRO A 65 -3.84 11.94 4.36
CA PRO A 65 -4.68 13.14 4.34
C PRO A 65 -3.92 14.44 4.08
N HIS A 66 -2.63 14.49 4.41
CA HIS A 66 -1.84 15.72 4.40
C HIS A 66 -0.77 15.75 3.31
N ILE A 67 -0.27 14.59 2.89
CA ILE A 67 0.82 14.49 1.91
C ILE A 67 0.59 13.34 0.92
N SER A 68 1.18 13.47 -0.27
CA SER A 68 1.36 12.36 -1.20
C SER A 68 2.84 12.21 -1.55
N LYS A 69 3.31 10.97 -1.66
CA LYS A 69 4.68 10.64 -2.10
C LYS A 69 4.60 9.69 -3.29
N ILE A 70 5.35 9.97 -4.36
CA ILE A 70 5.44 9.09 -5.52
C ILE A 70 6.69 8.23 -5.41
N ARG A 71 6.55 6.94 -5.70
CA ARG A 71 7.64 5.98 -5.85
C ARG A 71 7.52 5.24 -7.17
N PHE A 72 8.67 4.87 -7.71
CA PHE A 72 8.76 4.03 -8.90
C PHE A 72 9.20 2.66 -8.42
N PRO A 73 8.32 1.65 -8.50
CA PRO A 73 8.73 0.28 -8.20
C PRO A 73 9.90 -0.16 -9.07
N THR A 74 10.75 -1.02 -8.53
CA THR A 74 11.75 -1.75 -9.31
C THR A 74 11.08 -2.64 -10.36
N GLU A 75 11.88 -3.21 -11.28
CA GLU A 75 11.38 -4.16 -12.28
C GLU A 75 10.69 -5.37 -11.64
N THR A 76 11.14 -5.76 -10.45
CA THR A 76 10.56 -6.84 -9.64
C THR A 76 9.44 -6.37 -8.72
N GLY A 77 9.08 -5.09 -8.72
CA GLY A 77 7.89 -4.54 -8.06
C GLY A 77 8.09 -4.00 -6.64
N GLN A 78 9.33 -3.94 -6.13
CA GLN A 78 9.60 -3.39 -4.79
C GLN A 78 9.60 -1.86 -4.81
N PHE A 79 9.11 -1.24 -3.74
CA PHE A 79 9.23 0.19 -3.49
C PHE A 79 9.30 0.46 -1.98
N ALA A 80 9.83 1.62 -1.58
CA ALA A 80 9.87 2.01 -0.19
C ALA A 80 9.75 3.53 0.00
N THR A 81 9.24 3.94 1.17
CA THR A 81 9.28 5.33 1.62
C THR A 81 9.41 5.39 3.13
N THR A 82 10.05 6.45 3.61
CA THR A 82 10.17 6.75 5.03
C THR A 82 9.43 8.03 5.38
N GLY A 83 9.24 8.28 6.68
CA GLY A 83 8.74 9.55 7.18
C GLY A 83 7.33 9.89 6.69
N LEU A 84 6.43 8.91 6.69
CA LEU A 84 5.00 9.15 6.48
C LEU A 84 4.34 9.51 7.81
N PRO A 85 3.34 10.41 7.83
CA PRO A 85 2.57 10.66 9.03
C PRO A 85 1.74 9.41 9.39
N HIS A 86 1.48 9.25 10.68
CA HIS A 86 0.55 8.23 11.18
C HIS A 86 -0.89 8.51 10.71
N GLY A 87 -1.76 7.50 10.82
CA GLY A 87 -3.19 7.62 10.49
C GLY A 87 -3.55 7.00 9.15
N TRP A 88 -4.34 7.71 8.35
CA TRP A 88 -4.94 7.15 7.14
C TRP A 88 -3.95 7.05 5.97
N LEU A 89 -3.96 5.89 5.30
CA LEU A 89 -3.12 5.58 4.16
C LEU A 89 -3.96 5.02 3.00
N SER A 90 -3.67 5.42 1.77
CA SER A 90 -4.20 4.80 0.55
C SER A 90 -3.11 4.79 -0.52
N LEU A 91 -3.02 3.72 -1.30
CA LEU A 91 -2.06 3.60 -2.39
C LEU A 91 -2.79 3.75 -3.72
N VAL A 92 -2.17 4.44 -4.67
CA VAL A 92 -2.66 4.51 -6.05
C VAL A 92 -1.57 4.03 -7.00
N CYS A 93 -1.86 2.94 -7.72
CA CYS A 93 -0.98 2.42 -8.75
C CYS A 93 -1.35 3.05 -10.10
N HIS A 94 -0.44 3.83 -10.67
CA HIS A 94 -0.56 4.43 -11.99
C HIS A 94 0.22 3.57 -12.98
N ARG A 95 -0.50 2.84 -13.83
CA ARG A 95 0.08 1.99 -14.88
C ARG A 95 0.09 2.72 -16.22
N PRO A 96 1.11 2.56 -17.07
CA PRO A 96 1.10 3.11 -18.42
C PRO A 96 -0.14 2.63 -19.18
N ASN A 97 -0.83 3.56 -19.86
CA ASN A 97 -1.99 3.27 -20.71
C ASN A 97 -3.19 2.60 -20.02
N ALA A 98 -3.24 2.58 -18.69
CA ALA A 98 -4.36 2.02 -17.92
C ALA A 98 -4.84 3.03 -16.87
N ARG A 99 -6.09 2.84 -16.41
CA ARG A 99 -6.65 3.69 -15.35
C ARG A 99 -5.89 3.47 -14.03
N PRO A 100 -5.69 4.53 -13.23
CA PRO A 100 -5.12 4.37 -11.91
C PRO A 100 -6.01 3.49 -11.03
N ILE A 101 -5.38 2.57 -10.30
CA ILE A 101 -6.04 1.70 -9.34
C ILE A 101 -5.74 2.25 -7.95
N ALA A 102 -6.79 2.63 -7.22
CA ALA A 102 -6.66 3.11 -5.85
C ALA A 102 -7.12 2.04 -4.85
N THR A 103 -6.34 1.85 -3.79
CA THR A 103 -6.78 1.07 -2.64
C THR A 103 -7.71 1.89 -1.77
N ASN A 104 -8.57 1.21 -1.02
CA ASN A 104 -9.33 1.85 0.05
C ASN A 104 -8.38 2.50 1.07
N TRP A 105 -8.86 3.58 1.70
CA TRP A 105 -8.19 4.18 2.84
C TRP A 105 -8.18 3.21 4.02
N GLN A 106 -7.01 3.01 4.62
CA GLN A 106 -6.81 2.19 5.80
C GLN A 106 -6.25 3.05 6.92
N CYS A 107 -6.83 2.94 8.11
CA CYS A 107 -6.33 3.63 9.27
C CYS A 107 -5.21 2.81 9.90
N ILE A 108 -3.99 3.34 9.83
CA ILE A 108 -2.79 2.77 10.41
C ILE A 108 -2.56 3.43 11.76
N ARG A 109 -2.69 2.62 12.81
CA ARG A 109 -2.50 2.99 14.20
C ARG A 109 -1.58 1.97 14.84
N HIS A 110 -0.75 2.45 15.78
CA HIS A 110 -0.03 1.62 16.73
C HIS A 110 -1.02 0.98 17.72
#